data_AF-A0A8C2WPF0-F1
#
_entry.id   AF-A0A8C2WPF0-F1
#
_cell.length_a   1.000
_cell.length_b   1.000
_cell.length_c   1.000
_cell.angle_alpha   90.00
_cell.angle_beta   90.00
_cell.angle_gamma   90.00
#
_symmetry.space_group_name_H-M   'P 1'
#
loop_
_entity.id
_entity.type
_entity.pdbx_description
1 polymer ?
#
loop_
_entity_poly.entity_id
_entity_poly.type
_entity_poly.pdbx_seq_one_letter_code
_entity_poly.pdbx_strand_id
1 'polypeptide(L)'
;MGNSYAGQLRTTRFEEVLHNSIEAALRSNAVVPRPVFSQLYLETEQPLAHDGRTENDDEDDEVGSESNSPPIPYQMKPPPEGCCTIDGFCQAGRDLRLSSLASDPSDLPPGFMLVGVKSPSLPETLLVCAVDRRFLPDERGHNALLGFLGNCMGCGEKGFRYFTEFSNHINLKLNTQPKKQKHLKYHLYRNNQGVLVKGAPICWRGHGKRRIMVHCRSEATH
;
A
#
# COMPACT_ATOMS: atom_id res chain seq x y z
N MET A 1 36.90 31.14 33.56
CA MET A 1 35.77 32.08 33.39
C MET A 1 35.18 31.81 32.00
N GLY A 2 33.94 31.32 31.93
CA GLY A 2 33.29 30.97 30.67
C GLY A 2 31.99 30.20 30.90
N ASN A 3 30.91 30.92 31.21
CA ASN A 3 29.55 30.39 31.35
C ASN A 3 28.95 30.04 29.99
N SER A 4 28.34 28.87 29.86
CA SER A 4 27.42 28.53 28.77
C SER A 4 26.05 28.20 29.36
N TYR A 5 25.16 29.20 29.43
CA TYR A 5 23.72 29.03 29.62
C TYR A 5 23.02 29.99 28.66
N ALA A 6 22.72 29.52 27.45
CA ALA A 6 21.83 30.20 26.52
C ALA A 6 21.16 29.16 25.62
N GLY A 7 19.91 28.81 25.91
CA GLY A 7 19.10 27.98 25.01
C GLY A 7 17.85 27.32 25.59
N GLN A 8 17.65 27.26 26.91
CA GLN A 8 16.62 26.41 27.52
C GLN A 8 15.49 27.17 28.20
N LEU A 9 14.90 28.17 27.53
CA LEU A 9 13.84 29.01 28.14
C LEU A 9 12.59 29.22 27.27
N ARG A 10 12.38 28.45 26.18
CA ARG A 10 11.18 28.60 25.34
C ARG A 10 10.28 27.38 25.20
N THR A 11 10.66 26.21 25.72
CA THR A 11 9.83 25.01 25.63
C THR A 11 8.89 24.88 26.82
N THR A 12 9.38 25.11 28.04
CA THR A 12 8.62 24.93 29.29
C THR A 12 7.36 25.78 29.34
N ARG A 13 7.45 27.07 29.00
CA ARG A 13 6.28 27.96 29.05
C ARG A 13 5.21 27.59 28.01
N PHE A 14 5.60 27.08 26.85
CA PHE A 14 4.65 26.62 25.85
C PHE A 14 3.99 25.31 26.28
N GLU A 15 4.79 24.39 26.81
CA GLU A 15 4.36 23.08 27.29
C GLU A 15 3.40 23.21 28.49
N GLU A 16 3.69 24.12 29.43
CA GLU A 16 2.79 24.46 30.55
C GLU A 16 1.47 25.08 30.08
N VAL A 17 1.52 25.98 29.09
CA VAL A 17 0.30 26.58 28.51
C VAL A 17 -0.53 25.53 27.77
N LEU A 18 0.12 24.58 27.08
CA LEU A 18 -0.54 23.48 26.40
C LEU A 18 -1.21 22.54 27.41
N HIS A 19 -0.50 22.15 28.47
CA HIS A 19 -1.06 21.35 29.55
C HIS A 19 -2.23 22.06 30.25
N ASN A 20 -2.11 23.35 30.55
CA ASN A 20 -3.22 24.14 31.11
C ASN A 20 -4.43 24.21 30.17
N SER A 21 -4.20 24.38 28.87
CA SER A 21 -5.28 24.44 27.88
C SER A 21 -6.02 23.11 27.74
N ILE A 22 -5.30 21.98 27.82
CA ILE A 22 -5.90 20.64 27.77
C ILE A 22 -6.68 20.37 29.06
N GLU A 23 -6.11 20.68 30.22
CA GLU A 23 -6.81 20.54 31.50
C GLU A 23 -8.07 21.43 31.57
N ALA A 24 -8.01 22.66 31.06
CA ALA A 24 -9.16 23.56 30.99
C ALA A 24 -10.25 23.02 30.06
N ALA A 25 -9.88 22.44 28.93
CA ALA A 25 -10.83 21.82 28.01
C ALA A 25 -11.51 20.59 28.64
N LEU A 26 -10.76 19.73 29.33
CA LEU A 26 -11.30 18.56 30.02
C LEU A 26 -12.18 18.91 31.23
N ARG A 27 -11.89 20.02 31.91
CA ARG A 27 -12.73 20.53 33.01
C ARG A 27 -13.93 21.35 32.53
N SER A 28 -13.98 21.74 31.26
CA SER A 28 -15.08 22.52 30.71
C SER A 28 -16.25 21.61 30.31
N ASN A 29 -17.43 21.84 30.87
CA ASN A 29 -18.69 21.20 30.46
C ASN A 29 -19.26 21.76 29.14
N ALA A 30 -18.41 22.36 28.29
CA ALA A 30 -18.84 22.85 27.00
C ALA A 30 -19.07 21.65 26.08
N VAL A 31 -20.35 21.35 25.78
CA VAL A 31 -20.73 20.34 24.80
C VAL A 31 -20.19 20.77 23.44
N VAL A 32 -19.02 20.24 23.08
CA VAL A 32 -18.49 20.36 21.72
C VAL A 32 -19.49 19.68 20.80
N PRO A 33 -20.06 20.37 19.80
CA PRO A 33 -20.98 19.74 18.85
C PRO A 33 -20.27 18.53 18.24
N ARG A 34 -20.89 17.36 18.32
CA ARG A 34 -20.33 16.14 17.72
C ARG A 34 -19.99 16.43 16.26
N PRO A 35 -18.78 16.08 15.79
CA PRO A 35 -18.43 16.22 14.39
C PRO A 35 -19.47 15.48 13.54
N VAL A 36 -19.88 16.08 12.42
CA VAL A 36 -20.91 15.53 11.50
C VAL A 36 -20.59 14.07 11.10
N PHE A 37 -19.31 13.71 11.08
CA PHE A 37 -18.86 12.36 10.78
C PHE A 37 -19.35 11.30 11.79
N SER A 38 -19.48 11.66 13.07
CA SER A 38 -19.96 10.74 14.12
C SER A 38 -21.47 10.47 14.02
N GLN A 39 -22.26 11.45 13.59
CA GLN A 39 -23.72 11.27 13.42
C GLN A 39 -24.02 10.26 12.32
N LEU A 40 -23.34 10.34 11.18
CA LEU A 40 -23.60 9.47 10.03
C LEU A 40 -23.22 8.00 10.24
N TYR A 41 -22.35 7.69 11.22
CA TYR A 41 -21.87 6.32 11.44
C TYR A 41 -22.44 5.67 12.71
N LEU A 42 -22.77 6.45 13.75
CA LEU A 42 -23.34 5.92 15.01
C LEU A 42 -24.87 5.85 15.05
N GLU A 43 -25.61 6.52 14.15
CA GLU A 43 -27.08 6.46 14.12
C GLU A 43 -27.67 5.26 13.36
N THR A 44 -26.85 4.29 12.95
CA THR A 44 -27.36 3.13 12.18
C THR A 44 -27.88 1.99 13.07
N GLU A 45 -27.77 2.07 14.39
CA GLU A 45 -28.16 0.95 15.28
C GLU A 45 -29.08 1.45 16.41
N GLN A 46 -30.40 1.27 16.21
CA GLN A 46 -31.47 0.85 17.14
C GLN A 46 -32.80 1.61 16.92
N PRO A 47 -33.99 0.99 17.15
CA PRO A 47 -34.25 -0.09 18.13
C PRO A 47 -35.18 -1.23 17.68
N LEU A 48 -34.93 -2.47 18.14
CA LEU A 48 -35.98 -3.47 18.39
C LEU A 48 -35.70 -4.21 19.70
N ALA A 49 -36.77 -4.40 20.47
CA ALA A 49 -36.80 -4.63 21.91
C ALA A 49 -36.60 -6.11 22.35
N HIS A 50 -36.19 -6.28 23.61
CA HIS A 50 -36.45 -7.42 24.55
C HIS A 50 -35.81 -8.78 24.17
N ASP A 51 -35.13 -9.57 25.02
CA ASP A 51 -35.33 -9.92 26.43
C ASP A 51 -34.09 -10.74 26.94
N GLY A 52 -33.87 -10.83 28.27
CA GLY A 52 -33.25 -12.03 28.89
C GLY A 52 -31.72 -12.13 29.17
N ARG A 53 -31.27 -11.57 30.31
CA ARG A 53 -30.42 -12.20 31.38
C ARG A 53 -29.00 -12.74 31.04
N THR A 54 -27.95 -12.19 31.67
CA THR A 54 -27.11 -12.81 32.74
C THR A 54 -25.85 -11.96 33.03
N GLU A 55 -25.83 -11.38 34.24
CA GLU A 55 -24.74 -11.12 35.22
C GLU A 55 -23.41 -10.44 34.83
N ASN A 56 -23.10 -9.40 35.63
CA ASN A 56 -21.88 -8.58 35.68
C ASN A 56 -20.64 -9.36 36.13
N ASP A 57 -19.46 -8.93 35.65
CA ASP A 57 -18.37 -8.52 36.55
C ASP A 57 -17.51 -7.43 35.88
N ASP A 58 -17.25 -6.37 36.63
CA ASP A 58 -16.25 -5.32 36.40
C ASP A 58 -14.85 -5.97 36.28
N GLU A 59 -13.83 -5.44 35.59
CA GLU A 59 -13.06 -4.25 35.97
C GLU A 59 -12.36 -3.64 34.73
N ASP A 60 -12.38 -2.31 34.68
CA ASP A 60 -11.63 -1.43 33.79
C ASP A 60 -10.20 -1.24 34.33
N ASP A 61 -9.38 -0.52 33.56
CA ASP A 61 -8.04 0.02 33.88
C ASP A 61 -6.82 -0.84 33.47
N GLU A 62 -6.11 -0.39 32.43
CA GLU A 62 -4.72 0.09 32.59
C GLU A 62 -4.19 0.67 31.25
N VAL A 63 -4.14 2.00 31.25
CA VAL A 63 -3.11 2.89 30.70
C VAL A 63 -2.69 2.76 29.23
N GLY A 64 -2.91 3.88 28.53
CA GLY A 64 -2.19 4.23 27.32
C GLY A 64 -0.69 4.25 27.56
N SER A 65 -0.04 3.15 27.24
CA SER A 65 1.41 3.10 27.07
C SER A 65 1.76 3.73 25.74
N GLU A 66 2.20 4.99 25.79
CA GLU A 66 2.94 5.67 24.74
C GLU A 66 4.29 4.94 24.52
N SER A 67 4.22 3.81 23.83
CA SER A 67 5.38 3.04 23.48
C SER A 67 6.10 3.76 22.33
N ASN A 68 7.34 4.18 22.60
CA ASN A 68 8.32 4.57 21.59
C ASN A 68 8.80 3.34 20.80
N SER A 69 7.85 2.53 20.31
CA SER A 69 8.11 1.27 19.63
C SER A 69 8.73 1.54 18.26
N PRO A 70 9.79 0.81 17.88
CA PRO A 70 10.23 0.79 16.50
C PRO A 70 9.05 0.40 15.59
N PRO A 71 9.00 0.87 14.33
CA PRO A 71 7.87 0.58 13.44
C PRO A 71 7.62 -0.92 13.40
N ILE A 72 6.41 -1.33 13.80
CA ILE A 72 6.03 -2.74 13.86
C ILE A 72 6.33 -3.36 12.49
N PRO A 73 7.16 -4.43 12.43
CA PRO A 73 7.41 -5.13 11.18
C PRO A 73 6.09 -5.52 10.54
N TYR A 74 5.95 -5.26 9.25
CA TYR A 74 4.74 -5.61 8.54
C TYR A 74 4.55 -7.14 8.59
N GLN A 75 3.64 -7.61 9.43
CA GLN A 75 3.27 -9.03 9.49
C GLN A 75 2.18 -9.27 8.45
N MET A 76 2.55 -10.00 7.40
CA MET A 76 1.60 -10.54 6.44
C MET A 76 0.76 -11.60 7.16
N LYS A 77 -0.56 -11.63 6.93
CA LYS A 77 -1.36 -12.79 7.34
C LYS A 77 -0.74 -14.05 6.73
N PRO A 78 -0.61 -15.16 7.49
CA PRO A 78 -0.16 -16.42 6.94
C PRO A 78 -1.00 -16.76 5.70
N PRO A 79 -0.39 -17.21 4.60
CA PRO A 79 -1.13 -17.69 3.45
C PRO A 79 -2.09 -18.81 3.89
N PRO A 80 -3.32 -18.90 3.35
CA PRO A 80 -4.25 -20.00 3.66
C PRO A 80 -3.59 -21.36 3.51
N GLU A 81 -3.97 -22.33 4.33
CA GLU A 81 -3.43 -23.69 4.25
C GLU A 81 -3.63 -24.27 2.85
N GLY A 82 -2.58 -24.89 2.29
CA GLY A 82 -2.62 -25.51 0.96
C GLY A 82 -2.33 -24.58 -0.23
N CYS A 83 -2.13 -23.28 -0.03
CA CYS A 83 -1.72 -22.38 -1.11
C CYS A 83 -0.19 -22.37 -1.34
N CYS A 84 0.21 -22.15 -2.59
CA CYS A 84 1.62 -22.03 -2.96
C CYS A 84 2.25 -20.79 -2.31
N THR A 85 3.46 -20.92 -1.78
CA THR A 85 4.24 -19.84 -1.14
C THR A 85 5.60 -19.61 -1.81
N ILE A 86 5.80 -20.20 -2.99
CA ILE A 86 7.06 -20.17 -3.73
C ILE A 86 7.25 -18.81 -4.38
N ASP A 87 8.45 -18.23 -4.23
CA ASP A 87 8.78 -16.96 -4.86
C ASP A 87 8.65 -17.07 -6.40
N GLY A 88 7.94 -16.11 -7.00
CA GLY A 88 7.71 -16.08 -8.44
C GLY A 88 6.48 -16.85 -8.91
N PHE A 89 5.73 -17.46 -8.00
CA PHE A 89 4.46 -18.14 -8.27
C PHE A 89 3.32 -17.45 -7.52
N CYS A 90 2.10 -17.46 -8.06
CA CYS A 90 0.93 -17.06 -7.29
C CYS A 90 0.49 -18.15 -6.31
N GLN A 91 -0.45 -17.83 -5.42
CA GLN A 91 -1.02 -18.75 -4.43
C GLN A 91 -1.67 -20.00 -5.05
N ALA A 92 -2.11 -19.95 -6.31
CA ALA A 92 -2.60 -21.12 -7.05
C ALA A 92 -1.48 -21.97 -7.69
N GLY A 93 -0.20 -21.67 -7.41
CA GLY A 93 0.96 -22.40 -7.93
C GLY A 93 1.30 -22.12 -9.40
N ARG A 94 0.81 -21.01 -9.96
CA ARG A 94 1.07 -20.63 -11.35
C ARG A 94 2.26 -19.69 -11.43
N ASP A 95 3.15 -19.95 -12.38
CA ASP A 95 4.37 -19.17 -12.58
C ASP A 95 4.05 -17.77 -13.13
N LEU A 96 4.63 -16.75 -12.50
CA LEU A 96 4.44 -15.35 -12.86
C LEU A 96 5.68 -14.73 -13.49
N ARG A 97 6.79 -15.47 -13.59
CA ARG A 97 8.05 -14.93 -14.09
C ARG A 97 7.90 -14.56 -15.56
N LEU A 98 8.47 -13.42 -15.93
CA LEU A 98 8.45 -12.90 -17.31
C LEU A 98 8.98 -13.94 -18.31
N SER A 99 10.00 -14.71 -17.95
CA SER A 99 10.54 -15.79 -18.79
C SER A 99 9.54 -16.91 -19.06
N SER A 100 8.62 -17.16 -18.14
CA SER A 100 7.60 -18.22 -18.24
C SER A 100 6.42 -17.75 -19.08
N LEU A 101 5.98 -16.49 -18.86
CA LEU A 101 4.86 -15.87 -19.55
C LEU A 101 5.25 -15.18 -20.86
N ALA A 102 6.49 -15.33 -21.32
CA ALA A 102 7.02 -14.62 -22.48
C ALA A 102 6.24 -14.92 -23.76
N SER A 103 5.89 -16.19 -23.97
CA SER A 103 5.23 -16.66 -25.21
C SER A 103 3.75 -16.96 -25.02
N ASP A 104 3.22 -16.85 -23.81
CA ASP A 104 1.84 -17.22 -23.49
C ASP A 104 0.86 -16.18 -24.04
N PRO A 105 -0.09 -16.50 -24.92
CA PRO A 105 -1.10 -15.55 -25.40
C PRO A 105 -2.04 -15.09 -24.26
N SER A 106 -1.99 -13.80 -23.91
CA SER A 106 -2.78 -13.21 -22.84
C SER A 106 -3.80 -12.24 -23.41
N ASP A 107 -5.08 -12.52 -23.16
CA ASP A 107 -6.17 -11.59 -23.41
C ASP A 107 -6.28 -10.62 -22.23
N LEU A 108 -6.03 -9.34 -22.49
CA LEU A 108 -6.06 -8.29 -21.48
C LEU A 108 -7.40 -7.58 -21.52
N PRO A 109 -8.10 -7.45 -20.37
CA PRO A 109 -9.32 -6.67 -20.33
C PRO A 109 -9.07 -5.23 -20.79
N PRO A 110 -10.04 -4.57 -21.45
CA PRO A 110 -9.90 -3.19 -21.88
C PRO A 110 -9.47 -2.28 -20.72
N GLY A 111 -8.47 -1.44 -20.97
CA GLY A 111 -7.93 -0.52 -19.97
C GLY A 111 -6.87 -1.11 -19.04
N PHE A 112 -6.55 -2.41 -19.12
CA PHE A 112 -5.44 -2.99 -18.38
C PHE A 112 -4.12 -2.94 -19.18
N MET A 113 -3.01 -2.86 -18.46
CA MET A 113 -1.66 -2.92 -19.03
C MET A 113 -0.82 -3.95 -18.28
N LEU A 114 0.09 -4.62 -19.00
CA LEU A 114 1.06 -5.53 -18.39
C LEU A 114 2.17 -4.73 -17.72
N VAL A 115 2.47 -5.12 -16.49
CA VAL A 115 3.42 -4.46 -15.62
C VAL A 115 4.38 -5.48 -15.03
N GLY A 116 5.66 -5.12 -15.06
CA GLY A 116 6.75 -5.83 -14.41
C GLY A 116 6.86 -5.41 -12.94
N VAL A 117 6.68 -6.39 -12.05
CA VAL A 117 6.86 -6.26 -10.60
C VAL A 117 8.26 -6.73 -10.22
N LYS A 118 8.98 -5.92 -9.44
CA LYS A 118 10.26 -6.31 -8.86
C LYS A 118 10.07 -6.92 -7.46
N SER A 119 10.50 -8.17 -7.31
CA SER A 119 10.57 -8.85 -6.02
C SER A 119 11.91 -8.61 -5.33
N PRO A 120 11.93 -8.30 -4.02
CA PRO A 120 13.17 -8.29 -3.23
C PRO A 120 13.86 -9.66 -3.18
N SER A 121 13.08 -10.75 -3.16
CA SER A 121 13.61 -12.12 -3.11
C SER A 121 14.14 -12.61 -4.45
N LEU A 122 13.70 -12.01 -5.57
CA LEU A 122 14.10 -12.37 -6.93
C LEU A 122 14.57 -11.12 -7.69
N PRO A 123 15.76 -10.58 -7.40
CA PRO A 123 16.22 -9.30 -7.96
C PRO A 123 16.44 -9.32 -9.47
N GLU A 124 16.80 -10.48 -10.02
CA GLU A 124 17.12 -10.70 -11.44
C GLU A 124 15.90 -11.04 -12.30
N THR A 125 14.73 -11.27 -11.68
CA THR A 125 13.52 -11.70 -12.39
C THR A 125 12.40 -10.69 -12.21
N LEU A 126 11.64 -10.45 -13.28
CA LEU A 126 10.40 -9.67 -13.22
C LEU A 126 9.21 -10.61 -13.13
N LEU A 127 8.26 -10.28 -12.26
CA LEU A 127 6.95 -10.93 -12.24
C LEU A 127 5.98 -10.12 -13.09
N VAL A 128 5.08 -10.80 -13.78
CA VAL A 128 4.11 -10.19 -14.69
C VAL A 128 2.76 -10.08 -14.01
N CYS A 129 2.20 -8.88 -13.97
CA CYS A 129 0.81 -8.64 -13.58
C CYS A 129 0.10 -7.75 -14.59
N ALA A 130 -1.23 -7.80 -14.60
CA ALA A 130 -2.03 -6.81 -15.30
C ALA A 130 -2.58 -5.79 -14.29
N VAL A 131 -2.46 -4.50 -14.61
CA VAL A 131 -2.93 -3.40 -13.76
C VAL A 131 -3.77 -2.45 -14.60
N ASP A 132 -4.90 -1.99 -14.07
CA ASP A 132 -5.72 -0.97 -14.73
C ASP A 132 -4.91 0.32 -14.88
N ARG A 133 -4.89 0.84 -16.12
CA ARG A 133 -4.09 1.99 -16.53
C ARG A 133 -4.35 3.24 -15.70
N ARG A 134 -5.54 3.40 -15.12
CA ARG A 134 -5.90 4.57 -14.30
C ARG A 134 -5.09 4.63 -13.00
N PHE A 135 -4.57 3.51 -12.53
CA PHE A 135 -3.74 3.43 -11.33
C PHE A 135 -2.24 3.48 -11.63
N LEU A 136 -1.86 3.55 -12.91
CA LEU A 136 -0.50 3.75 -13.38
C LEU A 136 -0.34 5.22 -13.81
N PRO A 137 0.86 5.80 -13.65
CA PRO A 137 1.11 7.12 -14.15
C PRO A 137 1.20 7.10 -15.68
N ASP A 138 0.92 8.25 -16.30
CA ASP A 138 1.23 8.47 -17.70
C ASP A 138 2.75 8.59 -17.95
N GLU A 139 3.14 8.76 -19.22
CA GLU A 139 4.53 8.95 -19.64
C GLU A 139 5.24 10.13 -18.94
N ARG A 140 4.47 11.13 -18.50
CA ARG A 140 4.98 12.30 -17.76
C ARG A 140 5.04 12.05 -16.25
N GLY A 141 4.61 10.88 -15.77
CA GLY A 141 4.54 10.55 -14.35
C GLY A 141 3.31 11.12 -13.62
N HIS A 142 2.28 11.58 -14.35
CA HIS A 142 1.07 12.22 -13.81
C HIS A 142 -0.13 11.26 -13.83
N ASN A 143 -1.26 11.72 -13.27
CA ASN A 143 -2.60 11.13 -13.48
C ASN A 143 -2.83 9.70 -12.96
N ALA A 144 -1.99 9.21 -12.06
CA ALA A 144 -2.22 7.93 -11.37
C ALA A 144 -3.21 8.12 -10.20
N LEU A 145 -4.32 7.39 -10.22
CA LEU A 145 -5.27 7.36 -9.10
C LEU A 145 -4.63 6.76 -7.84
N LEU A 146 -5.08 7.28 -6.69
CA LEU A 146 -4.80 6.71 -5.37
C LEU A 146 -5.64 5.43 -5.24
N GLY A 147 -4.97 4.28 -5.22
CA GLY A 147 -5.61 2.97 -5.21
C GLY A 147 -4.87 1.95 -6.08
N PHE A 148 -5.48 0.79 -6.27
CA PHE A 148 -4.96 -0.29 -7.09
C PHE A 148 -6.11 -1.08 -7.71
N LEU A 149 -5.90 -1.59 -8.91
CA LEU A 149 -6.76 -2.61 -9.50
C LEU A 149 -5.88 -3.51 -10.34
N GLY A 150 -5.66 -4.73 -9.86
CA GLY A 150 -4.77 -5.69 -10.49
C GLY A 150 -5.44 -7.02 -10.77
N ASN A 151 -4.89 -7.74 -11.74
CA ASN A 151 -5.23 -9.12 -12.06
C ASN A 151 -3.95 -9.96 -12.07
N CYS A 152 -4.06 -11.20 -11.59
CA CYS A 152 -2.98 -12.16 -11.61
C CYS A 152 -2.88 -12.80 -12.99
N MET A 153 -1.70 -12.72 -13.63
CA MET A 153 -1.50 -13.31 -14.95
C MET A 153 -1.25 -14.82 -14.92
N GLY A 154 -0.94 -15.39 -13.75
CA GLY A 154 -0.68 -16.82 -13.62
C GLY A 154 -1.96 -17.65 -13.49
N CYS A 155 -2.83 -17.29 -12.55
CA CYS A 155 -4.10 -17.99 -12.30
C CYS A 155 -5.33 -17.31 -12.90
N GLY A 156 -5.19 -16.09 -13.41
CA GLY A 156 -6.30 -15.35 -14.01
C GLY A 156 -7.27 -14.70 -13.00
N GLU A 157 -6.99 -14.78 -11.69
CA GLU A 157 -7.81 -14.11 -10.66
C GLU A 157 -7.77 -12.59 -10.87
N LYS A 158 -8.94 -11.94 -10.79
CA LYS A 158 -9.14 -10.54 -11.19
C LYS A 158 -9.69 -9.71 -10.03
N GLY A 159 -9.48 -8.40 -10.12
CA GLY A 159 -10.20 -7.45 -9.27
C GLY A 159 -9.57 -7.17 -7.92
N PHE A 160 -8.26 -7.39 -7.77
CA PHE A 160 -7.55 -7.03 -6.54
C PHE A 160 -7.54 -5.51 -6.36
N ARG A 161 -8.29 -5.01 -5.37
CA ARG A 161 -8.47 -3.56 -5.13
C ARG A 161 -7.37 -2.95 -4.26
N TYR A 162 -6.68 -3.79 -3.49
CA TYR A 162 -5.60 -3.36 -2.61
C TYR A 162 -4.29 -4.02 -3.03
N PHE A 163 -3.22 -3.22 -3.13
CA PHE A 163 -1.91 -3.75 -3.52
C PHE A 163 -1.36 -4.73 -2.47
N THR A 164 -1.74 -4.58 -1.21
CA THR A 164 -1.40 -5.50 -0.12
C THR A 164 -1.97 -6.90 -0.36
N GLU A 165 -3.26 -7.00 -0.70
CA GLU A 165 -3.88 -8.29 -1.05
C GLU A 165 -3.21 -8.91 -2.26
N PHE A 166 -2.97 -8.08 -3.29
CA PHE A 166 -2.32 -8.53 -4.51
C PHE A 166 -0.89 -9.03 -4.26
N SER A 167 -0.10 -8.31 -3.46
CA SER A 167 1.26 -8.72 -3.11
C SER A 167 1.28 -10.07 -2.39
N ASN A 168 0.29 -10.33 -1.54
CA ASN A 168 0.18 -11.60 -0.83
C ASN A 168 -0.16 -12.72 -1.80
N HIS A 169 -1.11 -12.47 -2.71
CA HIS A 169 -1.54 -13.42 -3.72
C HIS A 169 -0.40 -13.86 -4.65
N ILE A 170 0.49 -12.95 -5.04
CA ILE A 170 1.64 -13.26 -5.91
C ILE A 170 2.89 -13.71 -5.14
N ASN A 171 2.76 -13.99 -3.83
CA ASN A 171 3.86 -14.34 -2.94
C ASN A 171 5.03 -13.34 -2.96
N LEU A 172 4.72 -12.05 -3.04
CA LEU A 172 5.72 -11.00 -2.97
C LEU A 172 6.16 -10.84 -1.51
N LYS A 173 7.31 -11.44 -1.16
CA LYS A 173 7.89 -11.34 0.19
C LYS A 173 8.44 -9.94 0.44
N LEU A 174 7.83 -9.23 1.39
CA LEU A 174 8.14 -7.85 1.72
C LEU A 174 8.45 -7.71 3.22
N ASN A 175 9.47 -6.93 3.54
CA ASN A 175 9.84 -6.58 4.92
C ASN A 175 9.15 -5.31 5.44
N THR A 176 8.44 -4.62 4.56
CA THR A 176 7.81 -3.32 4.80
C THR A 176 6.45 -3.32 4.14
N GLN A 177 5.59 -2.38 4.53
CA GLN A 177 4.25 -2.26 3.96
C GLN A 177 4.32 -2.23 2.41
N PRO A 178 3.53 -3.08 1.73
CA PRO A 178 3.47 -3.15 0.28
C PRO A 178 3.05 -1.81 -0.31
N LYS A 179 3.98 -1.17 -1.04
CA LYS A 179 3.71 0.07 -1.79
C LYS A 179 3.84 -0.19 -3.28
N LYS A 180 2.75 -0.02 -4.03
CA LYS A 180 2.74 -0.26 -5.49
C LYS A 180 3.88 0.48 -6.21
N GLN A 181 4.16 1.71 -5.82
CA GLN A 181 5.21 2.58 -6.41
C GLN A 181 6.63 2.02 -6.19
N LYS A 182 6.82 1.24 -5.13
CA LYS A 182 8.10 0.60 -4.82
C LYS A 182 8.33 -0.65 -5.67
N HIS A 183 7.28 -1.36 -6.06
CA HIS A 183 7.39 -2.70 -6.66
C HIS A 183 7.02 -2.75 -8.14
N LEU A 184 6.02 -1.99 -8.59
CA LEU A 184 5.67 -1.85 -10.00
C LEU A 184 6.73 -0.98 -10.67
N LYS A 185 7.53 -1.53 -11.59
CA LYS A 185 8.71 -0.84 -12.11
C LYS A 185 8.75 -0.65 -13.61
N TYR A 186 8.14 -1.53 -14.39
CA TYR A 186 8.27 -1.50 -15.85
C TYR A 186 6.93 -1.74 -16.49
N HIS A 187 6.65 -1.05 -17.59
CA HIS A 187 5.65 -1.49 -18.54
C HIS A 187 6.19 -2.70 -19.31
N LEU A 188 5.30 -3.62 -19.67
CA LEU A 188 5.62 -4.76 -20.51
C LEU A 188 4.78 -4.68 -21.78
N TYR A 189 5.35 -5.08 -22.90
CA TYR A 189 4.66 -5.09 -24.19
C TYR A 189 5.11 -6.31 -24.99
N ARG A 190 4.33 -6.68 -26.01
CA ARG A 190 4.73 -7.73 -26.95
C ARG A 190 5.48 -7.12 -28.11
N ASN A 191 6.63 -7.71 -28.43
CA ASN A 191 7.37 -7.34 -29.62
C ASN A 191 6.67 -7.88 -30.88
N ASN A 192 7.25 -7.60 -32.06
CA ASN A 192 6.71 -8.04 -33.35
C ASN A 192 6.66 -9.57 -33.51
N GLN A 193 7.37 -10.32 -32.66
CA GLN A 193 7.35 -11.79 -32.62
C GLN A 193 6.30 -12.33 -31.62
N GLY A 194 5.50 -11.46 -31.01
CA GLY A 194 4.49 -11.83 -30.01
C GLY A 194 5.05 -12.12 -28.62
N VAL A 195 6.36 -11.95 -28.41
CA VAL A 195 7.03 -12.25 -27.14
C VAL A 195 6.92 -11.07 -26.19
N LEU A 196 6.52 -11.33 -24.95
CA LEU A 196 6.43 -10.35 -23.88
C LEU A 196 7.83 -9.93 -23.42
N VAL A 197 8.13 -8.64 -23.57
CA VAL A 197 9.44 -8.07 -23.25
C VAL A 197 9.32 -6.91 -22.27
N LYS A 198 10.44 -6.63 -21.60
CA LYS A 198 10.57 -5.50 -20.67
C LYS A 198 10.59 -4.18 -21.44
N GLY A 199 9.69 -3.26 -21.09
CA GLY A 199 9.63 -1.93 -21.65
C GLY A 199 10.08 -0.81 -20.71
N ALA A 200 9.55 0.38 -20.96
CA ALA A 200 9.93 1.61 -20.27
C ALA A 200 9.65 1.52 -18.75
N PRO A 201 10.49 2.14 -17.92
CA PRO A 201 10.25 2.20 -16.48
C PRO A 201 9.02 3.06 -16.17
N ILE A 202 8.24 2.65 -15.18
CA ILE A 202 7.09 3.42 -14.71
C ILE A 202 7.59 4.65 -13.94
N CYS A 203 7.17 5.84 -14.38
CA CYS A 203 7.59 7.11 -13.79
C CYS A 203 6.74 7.48 -12.56
N TRP A 204 7.09 6.91 -11.40
CA TRP A 204 6.46 7.32 -10.13
C TRP A 204 7.06 8.63 -9.62
N ARG A 205 6.27 9.71 -9.54
CA ARG A 205 6.70 10.95 -8.87
C ARG A 205 6.98 10.71 -7.39
N GLY A 206 8.05 11.33 -6.87
CA GLY A 206 8.34 11.41 -5.43
C GLY A 206 9.23 10.32 -4.83
N HIS A 207 9.61 9.28 -5.57
CA HIS A 207 10.64 8.32 -5.10
C HIS A 207 12.03 8.73 -5.59
N GLY A 208 12.66 9.64 -4.83
CA GLY A 208 13.98 10.17 -5.12
C GLY A 208 15.07 9.10 -5.20
N LYS A 209 15.58 8.89 -6.42
CA LYS A 209 16.98 9.13 -6.81
C LYS A 209 16.93 9.60 -8.26
N ARG A 210 17.61 10.71 -8.58
CA ARG A 210 17.75 11.27 -9.94
C ARG A 210 18.06 10.13 -10.93
N ARG A 211 17.07 9.71 -11.72
CA ARG A 211 17.29 8.78 -12.83
C ARG A 211 17.47 9.63 -14.07
N ILE A 212 18.65 9.49 -14.68
CA ILE A 212 18.96 10.04 -15.99
C ILE A 212 17.88 9.52 -16.95
N MET A 213 17.18 10.46 -17.56
CA MET A 213 16.16 10.23 -18.57
C MET A 213 16.86 9.63 -19.78
N VAL A 214 16.82 8.30 -19.92
CA VAL A 214 17.29 7.65 -21.15
C VAL A 214 16.21 7.93 -22.17
N HIS A 215 16.43 8.94 -23.02
CA HIS A 215 15.60 9.19 -24.19
C HIS A 215 15.56 7.91 -25.01
N CYS A 216 14.37 7.32 -25.12
CA CYS A 216 14.11 6.28 -26.11
C CYS A 216 14.08 7.00 -27.45
N ARG A 217 15.19 6.94 -28.22
CA ARG A 217 15.16 7.32 -29.62
C ARG A 217 14.29 6.30 -30.34
N SER A 218 13.12 6.75 -30.78
CA SER A 218 12.34 6.08 -31.81
C SER A 218 13.18 6.14 -33.09
N GLU A 219 13.83 5.03 -33.45
CA GLU A 219 14.34 4.87 -34.81
C GLU A 219 13.13 4.68 -35.72
N ALA A 220 12.68 5.79 -36.31
CA ALA A 220 11.80 5.77 -37.46
C ALA A 220 12.64 5.34 -38.66
N THR A 221 12.51 4.09 -39.07
CA THR A 221 12.98 3.61 -40.37
C THR A 221 12.04 4.15 -41.45
N HIS A 222 12.60 4.92 -42.37
CA HIS A 222 12.09 5.17 -43.72
C HIS A 222 13.24 4.91 -44.70
#